data_AF-A0A559JQR0-F1
#
_entry.id   AF-A0A559JQR0-F1
#
_cell.length_a   1.000
_cell.length_b   1.000
_cell.length_c   1.000
_cell.angle_alpha   90.00
_cell.angle_beta   90.00
_cell.angle_gamma   90.00
#
_symmetry.space_group_name_H-M   'P 1'
#
loop_
_entity.id
_entity.type
_entity.pdbx_description
1 polymer ?
#
loop_
_entity_poly.entity_id
_entity_poly.type
_entity_poly.pdbx_seq_one_letter_code
_entity_poly.pdbx_strand_id
1 'polypeptide(L)'
;MPKNQASQRLRSEEGYALSVRRMIEPEPVFGALKNNRGFKRFLLRGFPKVSLEVGWLSLAHNLHKKASIDAKNRGAKRKQTALLLNF
;
A
#
# COMPACT_ATOMS: atom_id res chain seq x y z
N MET A 1 -13.42 10.05 20.30
CA MET A 1 -14.33 9.30 19.41
C MET A 1 -14.29 7.82 19.79
N PRO A 2 -15.43 7.18 20.09
CA PRO A 2 -15.45 5.75 20.38
C PRO A 2 -15.02 4.94 19.15
N LYS A 3 -14.16 3.93 19.33
CA LYS A 3 -13.49 3.16 18.27
C LYS A 3 -14.44 2.62 17.18
N ASN A 4 -15.67 2.28 17.55
CA ASN A 4 -16.67 1.70 16.64
C ASN A 4 -17.17 2.70 15.59
N GLN A 5 -17.30 3.97 15.94
CA GLN A 5 -17.78 5.00 15.01
C GLN A 5 -16.73 5.33 13.93
N ALA A 6 -15.45 5.36 14.30
CA ALA A 6 -14.36 5.55 13.36
C ALA A 6 -14.30 4.39 12.35
N SER A 7 -14.45 3.15 12.83
CA SER A 7 -14.42 1.98 11.96
C SER A 7 -15.64 1.89 11.03
N GLN A 8 -16.82 2.34 11.49
CA GLN A 8 -18.03 2.42 10.66
C GLN A 8 -17.87 3.47 9.55
N ARG A 9 -17.34 4.66 9.86
CA ARG A 9 -17.07 5.72 8.88
C ARG A 9 -16.02 5.33 7.83
N LEU A 10 -15.03 4.50 8.19
CA LEU A 10 -14.05 3.99 7.22
C LEU A 10 -14.63 2.92 6.28
N ARG A 11 -15.69 2.23 6.70
CA ARG A 11 -16.37 1.18 5.92
C ARG A 11 -17.57 1.70 5.14
N SER A 12 -17.96 2.97 5.30
CA SER A 12 -19.00 3.58 4.49
C SER A 12 -18.51 3.79 3.06
N GLU A 13 -19.45 3.97 2.14
CA GLU A 13 -19.16 4.24 0.73
C GLU A 13 -18.33 5.52 0.55
N GLU A 14 -18.63 6.57 1.32
CA GLU A 14 -17.84 7.80 1.40
C GLU A 14 -16.41 7.54 1.90
N GLY A 15 -16.26 6.71 2.94
CA GLY A 15 -14.95 6.32 3.47
C GLY A 15 -14.10 5.57 2.44
N TYR A 16 -14.74 4.71 1.64
CA TYR A 16 -14.09 4.00 0.54
C TYR A 16 -13.64 4.96 -0.57
N ALA A 17 -14.51 5.87 -1.02
CA ALA A 17 -14.19 6.86 -2.04
C ALA A 17 -13.01 7.77 -1.61
N LEU A 18 -13.00 8.22 -0.36
CA LEU A 18 -11.89 8.98 0.23
C LEU A 18 -10.60 8.16 0.30
N SER A 19 -10.68 6.87 0.65
CA SER A 19 -9.51 5.97 0.66
C SER A 19 -8.92 5.80 -0.75
N VAL A 20 -9.75 5.69 -1.78
CA VAL A 20 -9.29 5.58 -3.17
C VAL A 20 -8.62 6.87 -3.61
N ARG A 21 -9.17 8.05 -3.30
CA ARG A 21 -8.51 9.34 -3.55
C ARG A 21 -7.17 9.46 -2.85
N ARG A 22 -7.09 9.11 -1.56
CA ARG A 22 -5.83 9.12 -0.80
C ARG A 22 -4.78 8.17 -1.40
N MET A 23 -5.19 7.04 -1.97
CA MET A 23 -4.25 6.14 -2.67
C MET A 23 -3.63 6.74 -3.93
N ILE A 24 -4.25 7.77 -4.52
CA ILE A 24 -3.73 8.51 -5.69
C ILE A 24 -2.83 9.66 -5.23
N GLU A 25 -3.13 10.25 -4.07
CA GLU A 25 -2.26 11.26 -3.47
C GLU A 25 -0.89 10.67 -3.08
N PRO A 26 0.20 11.43 -3.24
CA PRO A 26 1.54 10.95 -2.94
C PRO A 26 1.82 10.87 -1.43
N GLU A 27 0.99 11.49 -0.59
CA GLU A 27 1.13 11.52 0.88
C GLU A 27 1.33 10.13 1.53
N PRO A 28 0.47 9.11 1.30
CA PRO A 28 0.66 7.80 1.91
C PRO A 28 1.96 7.11 1.45
N VAL A 29 2.43 7.39 0.24
CA VAL A 29 3.72 6.86 -0.25
C VAL A 29 4.86 7.48 0.56
N PHE A 30 4.85 8.79 0.78
CA PHE A 30 5.83 9.47 1.61
C PHE A 30 5.75 9.04 3.09
N GLY A 31 4.56 8.85 3.63
CA GLY A 31 4.36 8.32 4.98
C GLY A 31 4.94 6.92 5.14
N ALA A 32 4.69 6.03 4.17
CA ALA A 32 5.26 4.67 4.16
C ALA A 32 6.79 4.69 4.02
N LEU A 33 7.34 5.56 3.16
CA LEU A 33 8.78 5.71 3.01
C LEU A 33 9.43 6.16 4.32
N LYS A 34 8.91 7.21 4.94
CA LYS A 34 9.49 7.80 6.16
C LYS A 34 9.30 6.91 7.40
N ASN A 35 8.06 6.55 7.72
CA ASN A 35 7.73 5.87 8.98
C ASN A 35 7.93 4.36 8.89
N ASN A 36 7.46 3.72 7.81
CA ASN A 36 7.49 2.25 7.72
C ASN A 36 8.84 1.72 7.24
N ARG A 37 9.56 2.50 6.41
CA ARG A 37 10.86 2.09 5.83
C ARG A 37 12.05 2.87 6.39
N GLY A 38 11.82 3.78 7.34
CA GLY A 38 12.88 4.55 7.99
C GLY A 38 13.67 5.45 7.04
N PHE A 39 13.09 5.85 5.90
CA PHE A 39 13.75 6.74 4.96
C PHE A 39 13.88 8.14 5.58
N LYS A 40 15.11 8.52 5.97
CA LYS A 40 15.40 9.80 6.65
C LYS A 40 15.98 10.86 5.71
N ARG A 41 16.81 10.45 4.75
CA ARG A 41 17.52 11.36 3.84
C ARG A 41 17.99 10.63 2.59
N PHE A 42 18.13 11.38 1.49
CA PHE A 42 18.83 10.91 0.29
C PHE A 42 20.33 10.71 0.56
N LEU A 43 20.91 9.72 -0.12
CA LEU A 43 22.33 9.39 -0.03
C LEU A 43 23.16 10.27 -0.96
N LEU A 44 22.65 10.51 -2.16
CA LEU A 44 23.27 11.32 -3.20
C LEU A 44 22.78 12.77 -3.13
N ARG A 45 23.52 13.66 -3.77
CA ARG A 45 23.19 15.08 -3.90
C ARG A 45 23.10 15.49 -5.36
N GLY A 46 22.33 16.54 -5.60
CA GLY A 46 22.04 17.06 -6.94
C GLY A 46 20.81 16.39 -7.56
N PHE A 47 19.99 17.18 -8.22
CA PHE A 47 18.71 16.75 -8.80
C PHE A 47 18.80 15.46 -9.63
N PRO A 48 19.76 15.31 -10.58
CA PRO A 48 19.81 14.11 -11.41
C PRO A 48 19.97 12.81 -10.60
N LYS A 49 20.81 12.84 -9.57
CA LYS A 49 21.10 11.67 -8.74
C LYS A 49 19.97 11.36 -7.75
N VAL A 50 19.39 12.40 -7.15
CA VAL A 50 18.24 12.26 -6.24
C VAL A 50 17.04 11.69 -6.99
N SER A 51 16.81 12.08 -8.25
CA SER A 51 15.74 11.51 -9.07
C SER A 51 15.87 10.00 -9.26
N LEU A 52 17.11 9.48 -9.39
CA LEU A 52 17.33 8.02 -9.44
C LEU A 52 16.95 7.34 -8.13
N GLU A 53 17.34 7.90 -6.98
CA GLU A 53 16.94 7.35 -5.67
C GLU A 53 15.42 7.33 -5.51
N VAL A 54 14.73 8.41 -5.87
CA VAL A 54 13.26 8.46 -5.84
C VAL A 54 12.65 7.40 -6.76
N GLY A 55 13.22 7.20 -7.95
CA GLY A 55 12.81 6.14 -8.87
C GLY A 55 12.93 4.75 -8.25
N TRP A 56 14.08 4.42 -7.65
CA TRP A 56 14.30 3.15 -6.98
C TRP A 56 13.36 2.93 -5.79
N LEU A 57 13.17 3.95 -4.95
CA LEU A 57 12.23 3.90 -3.83
C LEU A 57 10.79 3.64 -4.29
N SER A 58 10.38 4.29 -5.39
CA SER A 58 9.05 4.11 -5.98
C SER A 58 8.88 2.71 -6.55
N LEU A 59 9.88 2.20 -7.28
CA LEU A 59 9.86 0.84 -7.82
C LEU A 59 9.77 -0.21 -6.70
N ALA A 60 10.61 -0.10 -5.68
CA ALA A 60 10.57 -0.99 -4.52
C ALA A 60 9.21 -0.94 -3.81
N HIS A 61 8.62 0.26 -3.65
CA HIS A 61 7.28 0.40 -3.09
C HIS A 61 6.22 -0.35 -3.91
N ASN A 62 6.22 -0.17 -5.23
CA ASN A 62 5.24 -0.77 -6.13
C ASN A 62 5.38 -2.30 -6.20
N LEU A 63 6.61 -2.81 -6.27
CA LEU A 63 6.86 -4.26 -6.26
C LEU A 63 6.35 -4.91 -4.96
N HIS A 64 6.57 -4.26 -3.82
CA HIS A 64 6.05 -4.76 -2.55
C HIS A 64 4.51 -4.80 -2.53
N LYS A 65 3.86 -3.75 -3.05
CA LYS A 65 2.39 -3.71 -3.17
C LYS A 65 1.88 -4.84 -4.06
N LYS A 66 2.52 -5.06 -5.21
CA LYS A 66 2.20 -6.14 -6.15
C LYS A 66 2.35 -7.52 -5.51
N ALA A 67 3.47 -7.78 -4.81
CA ALA A 67 3.70 -9.04 -4.11
C ALA A 67 2.63 -9.34 -3.04
N SER A 68 2.19 -8.32 -2.29
CA SER A 68 1.11 -8.44 -1.30
C SER A 68 -0.23 -8.82 -1.95
N ILE A 69 -0.58 -8.18 -3.06
CA ILE A 69 -1.78 -8.50 -3.85
C ILE A 69 -1.70 -9.94 -4.38
N ASP A 70 -0.56 -10.33 -4.94
CA ASP A 70 -0.38 -11.67 -5.50
C ASP A 70 -0.43 -12.76 -4.43
N ALA A 71 0.11 -12.51 -3.23
CA ALA A 71 -0.05 -13.40 -2.08
C ALA A 71 -1.52 -13.58 -1.67
N LYS A 72 -2.29 -12.48 -1.59
CA LYS A 72 -3.74 -12.53 -1.30
C LYS A 72 -4.50 -13.32 -2.36
N ASN A 73 -4.23 -13.06 -3.64
CA ASN A 73 -4.88 -13.75 -4.76
C ASN A 73 -4.59 -15.25 -4.74
N ARG A 74 -3.34 -15.65 -4.46
CA ARG A 74 -2.97 -17.07 -4.30
C ARG A 74 -3.70 -17.72 -3.11
N GLY A 75 -3.84 -17.00 -2.00
CA GLY A 75 -4.62 -17.47 -0.85
C GLY A 75 -6.10 -17.65 -1.17
N ALA A 76 -6.71 -16.71 -1.89
CA ALA A 76 -8.10 -16.80 -2.33
C ALA A 76 -8.31 -18.00 -3.27
N LYS A 77 -7.42 -18.20 -4.26
CA LYS A 77 -7.45 -19.37 -5.14
C LYS A 77 -7.35 -20.68 -4.37
N ARG A 78 -6.40 -20.79 -3.42
CA ARG A 78 -6.23 -21.99 -2.58
C ARG A 78 -7.47 -22.32 -1.76
N LYS A 79 -8.11 -21.31 -1.16
CA LYS A 79 -9.37 -21.50 -0.40
C LYS A 79 -10.49 -21.99 -1.31
N GLN A 80 -10.64 -21.40 -2.49
CA GLN A 80 -11.68 -21.78 -3.44
C GLN A 80 -11.46 -23.20 -3.98
N THR A 81 -10.23 -23.58 -4.31
CA THR A 81 -9.91 -24.97 -4.70
C THR A 81 -10.15 -25.95 -3.57
N ALA A 82 -9.80 -25.61 -2.32
CA ALA A 82 -10.08 -26.48 -1.18
C ALA A 82 -11.58 -26.65 -0.93
N LEU A 83 -12.37 -25.59 -1.17
CA LEU A 83 -13.83 -25.64 -1.03
C LEU A 83 -14.45 -26.55 -2.10
N LEU A 84 -13.95 -26.50 -3.33
CA LEU A 84 -14.41 -27.36 -4.44
C LEU A 84 -14.01 -28.83 -4.29
N LEU A 85 -12.92 -29.14 -3.58
CA LEU A 85 -12.46 -30.51 -3.32
C LEU A 85 -13.13 -31.18 -2.11
N ASN A 86 -13.92 -30.43 -1.33
CA ASN A 86 -14.64 -30.92 -0.16
C ASN A 86 -16.13 -31.23 -0.45
N PHE A 87 -16.52 -31.31 -1.73
CA PHE A 87 -17.80 -31.83 -2.22
C PHE A 87 -17.54 -33.06 -3.09
#